data_AF-A0A229VUR0-F1
#
_entry.id   AF-A0A229VUR0-F1
#
_cell.length_a   1.000
_cell.length_b   1.000
_cell.length_c   1.000
_cell.angle_alpha   90.00
_cell.angle_beta   90.00
_cell.angle_gamma   90.00
#
_symmetry.space_group_name_H-M   'P 1'
#
loop_
_entity.id
_entity.type
_entity.pdbx_description
1 polymer ?
#
loop_
_entity_poly.entity_id
_entity_poly.type
_entity_poly.pdbx_seq_one_letter_code
_entity_poly.pdbx_strand_id
1 'polypeptide(L)'
;MAKQSAGGTVRTQKVSGNRMAPTNDLPDPEQLERTRKAVREAYLKERQAKADEVRAHAKAKADRVIAKGELKAQRIMDKAHGIRKVRLDVHGRPKPMMRGWIHAFATPLALAAGIVLICLSPTAQLKWACAAFMTCSLILFGNSAIYHLGDWSPKVTDVLRRIDHVNIFLLIAGTYTPVSFALEPFWRNLILGSIWSCTLVALLIHVVWISAPRWLYTIVYIIFGVSGAAFLGLFWISPHAGPVVVWLIVAGGICYIAGAIVYGLRKPDPWPKVFGFHEIFHCGTVAGYACHMVAIYFVIVSIMLAQ
;
A
#
# COMPACT_ATOMS: atom_id res chain seq x y z
N MET A 1 15.66 13.06 -5.42
CA MET A 1 16.12 14.26 -4.70
C MET A 1 17.63 14.34 -4.82
N ALA A 2 18.08 15.34 -5.58
CA ALA A 2 19.45 15.55 -6.00
C ALA A 2 20.37 15.84 -4.81
N LYS A 3 21.50 15.12 -4.72
CA LYS A 3 22.63 15.58 -3.91
C LYS A 3 23.40 16.58 -4.77
N GLN A 4 23.17 17.85 -4.48
CA GLN A 4 23.99 18.95 -4.96
C GLN A 4 25.44 18.73 -4.50
N SER A 5 26.32 18.65 -5.49
CA SER A 5 27.76 18.81 -5.35
C SER A 5 28.04 20.24 -4.88
N ALA A 6 28.53 20.39 -3.65
CA ALA A 6 29.10 21.64 -3.17
C ALA A 6 30.62 21.54 -3.28
N GLY A 7 31.12 21.77 -4.50
CA GLY A 7 32.51 22.08 -4.76
C GLY A 7 32.82 23.46 -4.17
N GLY A 8 33.43 23.48 -2.99
CA GLY A 8 34.02 24.69 -2.41
C GLY A 8 35.37 24.95 -3.06
N THR A 9 35.35 25.65 -4.18
CA THR A 9 36.54 26.20 -4.85
C THR A 9 37.31 27.09 -3.87
N VAL A 10 38.45 26.61 -3.38
CA VAL A 10 39.40 27.44 -2.64
C VAL A 10 39.94 28.46 -3.64
N ARG A 11 39.39 29.66 -3.59
CA ARG A 11 39.81 30.83 -4.36
C ARG A 11 41.27 31.09 -3.99
N THR A 12 42.20 30.73 -4.88
CA THR A 12 43.60 31.10 -4.78
C THR A 12 43.68 32.61 -4.90
N GLN A 13 43.71 33.28 -3.75
CA GLN A 13 44.02 34.70 -3.71
C GLN A 13 45.48 34.81 -4.13
N LYS A 14 45.67 35.24 -5.38
CA LYS A 14 46.97 35.52 -6.00
C LYS A 14 47.60 36.66 -5.17
N VAL A 15 48.40 36.31 -4.17
CA VAL A 15 49.18 37.29 -3.41
C VAL A 15 50.21 37.83 -4.40
N SER A 16 49.94 39.05 -4.86
CA SER A 16 50.83 39.88 -5.65
C SER A 16 52.22 39.87 -5.00
N GLY A 17 53.21 39.41 -5.76
CA GLY A 17 54.59 39.34 -5.30
C GLY A 17 55.12 40.74 -5.02
N ASN A 18 55.18 41.11 -3.74
CA ASN A 18 56.11 42.13 -3.29
C ASN A 18 57.37 41.40 -2.88
N ARG A 19 58.42 41.53 -3.70
CA ARG A 19 59.72 40.88 -3.51
C ARG A 19 60.41 41.57 -2.32
N MET A 20 60.21 41.06 -1.10
CA MET A 20 61.02 41.46 0.05
C MET A 20 62.42 40.87 -0.10
N ALA A 21 63.42 41.69 0.16
CA ALA A 21 64.83 41.30 0.22
C ALA A 21 65.03 40.12 1.20
N PRO A 22 66.02 39.25 0.97
CA PRO A 22 66.35 38.20 1.94
C PRO A 22 66.92 38.87 3.19
N THR A 23 66.08 39.06 4.22
CA THR A 23 66.52 39.44 5.55
C THR A 23 67.29 38.25 6.12
N ASN A 24 68.60 38.41 6.30
CA ASN A 24 69.51 37.39 6.81
C ASN A 24 69.46 37.28 8.35
N ASP A 25 68.31 37.58 8.94
CA ASP A 25 68.07 37.43 10.37
C ASP A 25 67.53 36.03 10.62
N LEU A 26 68.36 35.19 11.24
CA LEU A 26 67.92 33.91 11.79
C LEU A 26 66.72 34.20 12.72
N PRO A 27 65.59 33.48 12.59
CA PRO A 27 64.45 33.70 13.47
C PRO A 27 64.91 33.57 14.93
N ASP A 28 64.44 34.46 15.79
CA ASP A 28 64.71 34.41 17.23
C ASP A 28 64.50 32.98 17.76
N PRO A 29 65.53 32.35 18.37
CA PRO A 29 65.47 30.98 18.86
C PRO A 29 64.22 30.69 19.71
N GLU A 30 63.75 31.67 20.49
CA GLU A 30 62.56 31.53 21.34
C GLU A 30 61.27 31.42 20.51
N GLN A 31 61.18 32.18 19.41
CA GLN A 31 60.05 32.13 18.47
C GLN A 31 60.03 30.81 17.68
N LEU A 32 61.20 30.29 17.33
CA LEU A 32 61.39 29.00 16.67
C LEU A 32 60.95 27.84 17.59
N GLU A 33 61.27 27.92 18.88
CA GLU A 33 60.88 26.91 19.87
C GLU A 33 59.38 26.93 20.16
N ARG A 34 58.77 28.12 20.32
CA ARG A 34 57.31 28.27 20.46
C ARG A 34 56.56 27.70 19.27
N THR A 35 57.04 27.95 18.06
CA THR A 35 56.45 27.42 16.82
C THR A 35 56.56 25.90 16.76
N ARG A 36 57.73 25.33 17.09
CA ARG A 36 57.93 23.86 17.15
C ARG A 36 57.01 23.20 18.18
N LYS A 37 56.83 23.82 19.34
CA LYS A 37 55.94 23.33 20.40
C LYS A 37 54.47 23.36 19.95
N ALA A 38 54.01 24.48 19.37
CA ALA A 38 52.65 24.60 18.84
C ALA A 38 52.36 23.59 17.73
N VAL A 39 53.30 23.37 16.80
CA VAL A 39 53.17 22.35 15.74
C VAL A 39 53.10 20.95 16.33
N ARG A 40 53.93 20.63 17.34
CA ARG A 40 53.90 19.33 18.02
C ARG A 40 52.56 19.11 18.76
N GLU A 41 52.05 20.12 19.46
CA GLU A 41 50.76 20.05 20.15
C GLU A 41 49.60 19.88 19.16
N ALA A 42 49.59 20.62 18.05
CA ALA A 42 48.60 20.47 16.99
C ALA A 42 48.63 19.06 16.37
N TYR A 43 49.83 18.55 16.07
CA TYR A 43 50.03 17.19 15.55
C TYR A 43 49.51 16.12 16.52
N LEU A 44 49.82 16.25 17.81
CA LEU A 44 49.35 15.31 18.85
C LEU A 44 47.82 15.35 18.99
N LYS A 45 47.23 16.54 18.96
CA LYS A 45 45.77 16.72 19.02
C LYS A 45 45.06 16.10 17.82
N GLU A 46 45.61 16.26 16.61
CA GLU A 46 45.07 15.62 15.40
C GLU A 46 45.20 14.09 15.47
N ARG A 47 46.34 13.57 15.92
CA ARG A 47 46.56 12.13 16.13
C ARG A 47 45.57 11.56 17.16
N GLN A 48 45.32 12.28 18.25
CA GLN A 48 44.38 11.89 19.29
C GLN A 48 42.95 11.88 18.78
N ALA A 49 42.52 12.93 18.05
CA ALA A 49 41.21 12.98 17.43
C ALA A 49 40.97 11.80 16.46
N LYS A 50 41.98 11.47 15.65
CA LYS A 50 41.92 10.32 14.74
C LYS A 50 41.86 8.98 15.48
N ALA A 51 42.60 8.83 16.59
CA ALA A 51 42.53 7.64 17.42
C ALA A 51 41.15 7.47 18.08
N ASP A 52 40.55 8.57 18.54
CA ASP A 52 39.22 8.57 19.16
C ASP A 52 38.11 8.26 18.15
N GLU A 53 38.23 8.75 16.91
CA GLU A 53 37.32 8.39 15.81
C GLU A 53 37.38 6.88 15.51
N VAL A 54 38.58 6.30 15.43
CA VAL A 54 38.76 4.86 15.20
C VAL A 54 38.18 4.05 16.36
N ARG A 55 38.40 4.47 17.61
CA ARG A 55 37.80 3.83 18.80
C ARG A 55 36.29 3.91 18.79
N ALA A 56 35.72 5.07 18.46
CA ALA A 56 34.27 5.27 18.37
C ALA A 56 33.66 4.34 17.30
N HIS A 57 34.31 4.24 16.14
CA HIS A 57 33.87 3.34 15.08
C HIS A 57 33.96 1.85 15.50
N ALA A 58 35.08 1.46 16.12
CA ALA A 58 35.26 0.11 16.63
C ALA A 58 34.21 -0.26 17.70
N LYS A 59 33.94 0.67 18.62
CA LYS A 59 32.90 0.51 19.65
C LYS A 59 31.51 0.37 19.02
N ALA A 60 31.13 1.26 18.11
CA ALA A 60 29.85 1.18 17.41
C ALA A 60 29.68 -0.13 16.63
N LYS A 61 30.77 -0.65 16.05
CA LYS A 61 30.78 -1.97 15.39
C LYS A 61 30.60 -3.11 16.40
N ALA A 62 31.31 -3.07 17.52
CA ALA A 62 31.19 -4.06 18.59
C ALA A 62 29.77 -4.09 19.17
N ASP A 63 29.21 -2.92 19.50
CA ASP A 63 27.85 -2.78 20.03
C ASP A 63 26.81 -3.36 19.06
N ARG A 64 26.97 -3.15 17.75
CA ARG A 64 26.10 -3.77 16.72
C ARG A 64 26.20 -5.29 16.69
N VAL A 65 27.41 -5.85 16.86
CA VAL A 65 27.63 -7.30 16.87
C VAL A 65 27.00 -7.91 18.12
N ILE A 66 27.19 -7.28 19.28
CA ILE A 66 26.60 -7.70 20.56
C ILE A 66 25.07 -7.65 20.46
N ALA A 67 24.48 -6.52 20.06
CA ALA A 67 23.03 -6.38 19.91
C ALA A 67 22.44 -7.42 18.95
N LYS A 68 23.13 -7.75 17.85
CA LYS A 68 22.72 -8.81 16.92
C LYS A 68 22.81 -10.20 17.56
N GLY A 69 23.82 -10.44 18.39
CA GLY A 69 24.00 -11.66 19.18
C GLY A 69 22.89 -11.84 20.22
N GLU A 70 22.58 -10.79 20.98
CA GLU A 70 21.51 -10.76 21.97
C GLU A 70 20.14 -11.00 21.34
N LEU A 71 19.83 -10.32 20.22
CA LEU A 71 18.59 -10.58 19.46
C LEU A 71 18.49 -12.02 18.97
N LYS A 72 19.61 -12.64 18.57
CA LYS A 72 19.63 -14.05 18.16
C LYS A 72 19.43 -14.98 19.35
N ALA A 73 20.09 -14.72 20.48
CA ALA A 73 19.93 -15.49 21.71
C ALA A 73 18.49 -15.40 22.23
N GLN A 74 17.90 -14.21 22.24
CA GLN A 74 16.51 -13.98 22.63
C GLN A 74 15.55 -14.78 21.73
N ARG A 75 15.76 -14.79 20.41
CA ARG A 75 14.95 -15.63 19.49
C ARG A 75 15.06 -17.13 19.78
N ILE A 76 16.23 -17.61 20.18
CA ILE A 76 16.44 -19.02 20.55
C ILE A 76 15.68 -19.32 21.85
N MET A 77 15.76 -18.42 22.84
CA MET A 77 15.04 -18.54 24.11
C MET A 77 13.52 -18.49 23.92
N ASP A 78 13.00 -17.55 23.13
CA ASP A 78 11.56 -17.47 22.82
C ASP A 78 11.05 -18.76 22.18
N LYS A 79 11.85 -19.33 21.26
CA LYS A 79 11.52 -20.60 20.60
C LYS A 79 11.55 -21.78 21.59
N ALA A 80 12.51 -21.81 22.51
CA ALA A 80 12.63 -22.84 23.54
C ALA A 80 11.47 -22.81 24.55
N HIS A 81 10.99 -21.61 24.91
CA HIS A 81 9.84 -21.43 25.80
C HIS A 81 8.48 -21.56 25.09
N GLY A 82 8.47 -21.89 23.79
CA GLY A 82 7.23 -22.00 23.02
C GLY A 82 6.47 -20.66 22.86
N ILE A 83 7.13 -19.53 23.11
CA ILE A 83 6.53 -18.20 22.97
C ILE A 83 6.36 -17.92 21.47
N ARG A 84 5.15 -18.12 20.95
CA ARG A 84 4.81 -17.67 19.59
C ARG A 84 4.84 -16.16 19.56
N LYS A 85 5.62 -15.59 18.65
CA LYS A 85 5.58 -14.16 18.31
C LYS A 85 4.14 -13.78 17.97
N VAL A 86 3.51 -12.98 18.83
CA VAL A 86 2.16 -12.47 18.59
C VAL A 86 2.25 -11.41 17.50
N ARG A 87 1.62 -11.65 16.35
CA ARG A 87 1.52 -10.64 15.29
C ARG A 87 0.55 -9.56 15.75
N LEU A 88 0.99 -8.31 15.73
CA LEU A 88 0.16 -7.17 16.12
C LEU A 88 -0.35 -6.43 14.87
N ASP A 89 -1.56 -5.91 14.95
CA ASP A 89 -2.11 -5.00 13.95
C ASP A 89 -1.55 -3.58 14.11
N VAL A 90 -1.95 -2.67 13.23
CA VAL A 90 -1.53 -1.25 13.28
C VAL A 90 -1.97 -0.50 14.55
N HIS A 91 -2.81 -1.12 15.39
CA HIS A 91 -3.28 -0.60 16.66
C HIS A 91 -2.63 -1.31 17.86
N GLY A 92 -1.64 -2.17 17.63
CA GLY A 92 -0.99 -2.93 18.70
C GLY A 92 -1.85 -4.08 19.25
N ARG A 93 -2.94 -4.46 18.57
CA ARG A 93 -3.80 -5.57 19.00
C ARG A 93 -3.34 -6.87 18.32
N PRO A 94 -3.45 -8.03 18.99
CA PRO A 94 -3.18 -9.32 18.35
C PRO A 94 -4.01 -9.51 17.08
N LYS A 95 -3.36 -9.83 15.96
CA LYS A 95 -4.04 -10.21 14.71
C LYS A 95 -4.68 -11.59 14.88
N PRO A 96 -5.97 -11.76 14.54
CA PRO A 96 -6.60 -13.06 14.45
C PRO A 96 -5.86 -13.99 13.48
N MET A 97 -5.92 -15.30 13.70
CA MET A 97 -5.20 -16.28 12.87
C MET A 97 -5.62 -16.23 11.39
N MET A 98 -6.91 -16.02 11.10
CA MET A 98 -7.44 -15.97 9.73
C MET A 98 -7.28 -14.61 9.04
N ARG A 99 -6.63 -13.63 9.69
CA ARG A 99 -6.42 -12.29 9.14
C ARG A 99 -5.69 -12.36 7.80
N GLY A 100 -6.37 -11.91 6.74
CA GLY A 100 -5.84 -11.86 5.37
C GLY A 100 -5.99 -13.16 4.56
N TRP A 101 -6.25 -14.31 5.19
CA TRP A 101 -6.33 -15.59 4.47
C TRP A 101 -7.52 -15.68 3.52
N ILE A 102 -8.68 -15.12 3.91
CA ILE A 102 -9.88 -15.11 3.05
C ILE A 102 -9.58 -14.46 1.69
N HIS A 103 -8.94 -13.29 1.70
CA HIS A 103 -8.55 -12.59 0.47
C HIS A 103 -7.39 -13.29 -0.27
N ALA A 104 -6.48 -13.94 0.47
CA ALA A 104 -5.42 -14.74 -0.14
C ALA A 104 -5.97 -15.92 -0.95
N PHE A 105 -7.02 -16.60 -0.46
CA PHE A 105 -7.74 -17.63 -1.22
C PHE A 105 -8.60 -17.03 -2.35
N ALA A 106 -9.21 -15.87 -2.14
CA ALA A 106 -10.01 -15.21 -3.17
C ALA A 106 -9.18 -14.74 -4.38
N THR A 107 -7.92 -14.37 -4.18
CA THR A 107 -7.05 -13.83 -5.26
C THR A 107 -6.86 -14.79 -6.44
N PRO A 108 -6.41 -16.05 -6.27
CA PRO A 108 -6.28 -16.98 -7.38
C PRO A 108 -7.63 -17.35 -8.01
N LEU A 109 -8.72 -17.39 -7.23
CA LEU A 109 -10.07 -17.62 -7.76
C LEU A 109 -10.54 -16.45 -8.64
N ALA A 110 -10.29 -15.21 -8.20
CA ALA A 110 -10.57 -14.00 -8.97
C ALA A 110 -9.73 -13.94 -10.26
N LEU A 111 -8.48 -14.38 -10.21
CA LEU A 111 -7.63 -14.49 -11.40
C LEU A 111 -8.23 -15.48 -12.41
N ALA A 112 -8.54 -16.70 -11.97
CA ALA A 112 -9.09 -17.74 -12.83
C ALA A 112 -10.44 -17.31 -13.44
N ALA A 113 -11.35 -16.77 -12.62
CA ALA A 113 -12.63 -16.27 -13.08
C ALA A 113 -12.49 -15.11 -14.08
N GLY A 114 -11.58 -14.16 -13.80
CA GLY A 114 -11.28 -13.06 -14.71
C GLY A 114 -10.74 -13.53 -16.07
N ILE A 115 -9.85 -14.52 -16.09
CA ILE A 115 -9.34 -15.12 -17.33
C ILE A 115 -10.49 -15.73 -18.15
N VAL A 116 -11.37 -16.50 -17.51
CA VAL A 116 -12.51 -17.12 -18.21
C VAL A 116 -13.46 -16.05 -18.76
N LEU A 117 -13.76 -14.97 -18.01
CA LEU A 117 -14.55 -13.85 -18.52
C LEU A 117 -13.95 -13.22 -19.79
N ILE A 118 -12.63 -13.03 -19.82
CA ILE A 118 -11.92 -12.50 -21.00
C ILE A 118 -12.01 -13.48 -22.18
N CYS A 119 -11.89 -14.78 -21.93
CA CYS A 119 -12.03 -15.81 -22.98
C CYS A 119 -13.44 -15.82 -23.58
N LEU A 120 -14.48 -15.73 -22.74
CA LEU A 120 -15.89 -15.71 -23.15
C LEU A 120 -16.34 -14.39 -23.79
N SER A 121 -15.63 -13.29 -23.56
CA SER A 121 -15.97 -11.99 -24.11
C SER A 121 -15.78 -11.97 -25.64
N PRO A 122 -16.82 -11.74 -26.45
CA PRO A 122 -16.73 -11.89 -27.90
C PRO A 122 -16.05 -10.72 -28.62
N THR A 123 -16.10 -9.51 -28.04
CA THR A 123 -15.53 -8.30 -28.66
C THR A 123 -14.26 -7.84 -27.96
N ALA A 124 -13.39 -7.12 -28.68
CA ALA A 124 -12.17 -6.55 -28.11
C ALA A 124 -12.49 -5.58 -26.96
N GLN A 125 -13.52 -4.75 -27.10
CA GLN A 125 -13.94 -3.81 -26.06
C GLN A 125 -14.36 -4.54 -24.78
N LEU A 126 -15.12 -5.64 -24.92
CA LEU A 126 -15.59 -6.40 -23.76
C LEU A 126 -14.45 -7.19 -23.10
N LYS A 127 -13.48 -7.69 -23.88
CA LYS A 127 -12.24 -8.29 -23.35
C LYS A 127 -11.48 -7.29 -22.48
N TRP A 128 -11.32 -6.05 -22.94
CA TRP A 128 -10.68 -4.98 -22.14
C TRP A 128 -11.50 -4.62 -20.89
N ALA A 129 -12.83 -4.59 -20.99
CA ALA A 129 -13.69 -4.37 -19.84
C ALA A 129 -13.51 -5.46 -18.76
N CYS A 130 -13.47 -6.73 -19.17
CA CYS A 130 -13.21 -7.86 -18.28
C CYS A 130 -11.79 -7.84 -17.72
N ALA A 131 -10.78 -7.45 -18.51
CA ALA A 131 -9.40 -7.30 -18.06
C ALA A 131 -9.26 -6.19 -17.00
N ALA A 132 -9.98 -5.07 -17.15
CA ALA A 132 -10.03 -4.01 -16.15
C ALA A 132 -10.65 -4.51 -14.84
N PHE A 133 -11.79 -5.23 -14.91
CA PHE A 133 -12.42 -5.83 -13.75
C PHE A 133 -11.51 -6.84 -13.03
N MET A 134 -10.88 -7.75 -13.78
CA MET A 134 -9.91 -8.71 -13.25
C MET A 134 -8.76 -7.99 -12.54
N THR A 135 -8.17 -6.97 -13.18
CA THR A 135 -7.05 -6.22 -12.61
C THR A 135 -7.46 -5.53 -11.30
N CYS A 136 -8.63 -4.87 -11.26
CA CYS A 136 -9.13 -4.25 -10.04
C CYS A 136 -9.39 -5.29 -8.93
N SER A 137 -9.89 -6.47 -9.29
CA SER A 137 -10.11 -7.59 -8.37
C SER A 137 -8.80 -8.08 -7.75
N LEU A 138 -7.75 -8.24 -8.57
CA LEU A 138 -6.42 -8.68 -8.12
C LEU A 138 -5.74 -7.63 -7.25
N ILE A 139 -5.88 -6.35 -7.60
CA ILE A 139 -5.39 -5.25 -6.76
C ILE A 139 -6.13 -5.26 -5.42
N LEU A 140 -7.44 -5.51 -5.40
CA LEU A 140 -8.19 -5.58 -4.15
C LEU A 140 -7.76 -6.76 -3.27
N PHE A 141 -7.99 -7.99 -3.75
CA PHE A 141 -7.75 -9.18 -2.94
C PHE A 141 -6.27 -9.43 -2.69
N GLY A 142 -5.43 -9.21 -3.71
CA GLY A 142 -3.98 -9.42 -3.62
C GLY A 142 -3.32 -8.43 -2.65
N ASN A 143 -3.60 -7.12 -2.79
CA ASN A 143 -3.05 -6.13 -1.86
C ASN A 143 -3.54 -6.40 -0.43
N SER A 144 -4.83 -6.71 -0.26
CA SER A 144 -5.40 -6.96 1.07
C SER A 144 -4.79 -8.19 1.74
N ALA A 145 -4.56 -9.26 0.97
CA ALA A 145 -3.86 -10.45 1.44
C ALA A 145 -2.42 -10.12 1.88
N ILE A 146 -1.65 -9.42 1.03
CA ILE A 146 -0.26 -9.02 1.30
C ILE A 146 -0.20 -8.14 2.56
N TYR A 147 -1.06 -7.12 2.62
CA TYR A 147 -1.16 -6.20 3.74
C TYR A 147 -1.39 -6.93 5.07
N HIS A 148 -2.36 -7.85 5.09
CA HIS A 148 -2.80 -8.48 6.32
C HIS A 148 -1.91 -9.65 6.78
N LEU A 149 -1.39 -10.45 5.84
CA LEU A 149 -0.56 -11.61 6.16
C LEU A 149 0.86 -11.23 6.59
N GLY A 150 1.41 -10.14 6.08
CA GLY A 150 2.79 -9.76 6.35
C GLY A 150 3.01 -9.05 7.70
N ASP A 151 4.24 -9.17 8.18
CA ASP A 151 4.82 -8.42 9.30
C ASP A 151 5.76 -7.36 8.72
N TRP A 152 5.19 -6.27 8.21
CA TRP A 152 5.94 -5.26 7.48
C TRP A 152 6.53 -4.16 8.38
N SER A 153 7.50 -3.42 7.85
CA SER A 153 7.97 -2.19 8.51
C SER A 153 6.83 -1.17 8.62
N PRO A 154 6.88 -0.19 9.55
CA PRO A 154 5.82 0.80 9.69
C PRO A 154 5.52 1.57 8.39
N LYS A 155 6.55 1.91 7.62
CA LYS A 155 6.40 2.60 6.33
C LYS A 155 5.65 1.75 5.30
N VAL A 156 6.02 0.48 5.16
CA VAL A 156 5.38 -0.43 4.21
C VAL A 156 3.94 -0.74 4.63
N THR A 157 3.72 -0.93 5.94
CA THR A 157 2.37 -1.14 6.50
C THR A 157 1.45 0.03 6.17
N ASP A 158 1.95 1.28 6.29
CA ASP A 158 1.15 2.46 5.98
C ASP A 158 0.80 2.55 4.50
N VAL A 159 1.74 2.28 3.60
CA VAL A 159 1.50 2.26 2.15
C VAL A 159 0.49 1.19 1.77
N LEU A 160 0.69 -0.06 2.21
CA LEU A 160 -0.21 -1.17 1.91
C LEU A 160 -1.63 -0.91 2.43
N ARG A 161 -1.76 -0.35 3.64
CA ARG A 161 -3.04 0.06 4.23
C ARG A 161 -3.75 1.13 3.39
N ARG A 162 -3.00 2.10 2.84
CA ARG A 162 -3.58 3.14 1.97
C ARG A 162 -4.10 2.54 0.68
N ILE A 163 -3.32 1.67 0.04
CA ILE A 163 -3.76 0.96 -1.16
C ILE A 163 -5.00 0.11 -0.84
N ASP A 164 -5.04 -0.53 0.34
CA ASP A 164 -6.14 -1.38 0.78
C ASP A 164 -7.45 -0.63 1.03
N HIS A 165 -7.38 0.66 1.35
CA HIS A 165 -8.57 1.49 1.46
C HIS A 165 -9.02 2.01 0.09
N VAL A 166 -8.08 2.40 -0.77
CA VAL A 166 -8.41 3.02 -2.06
C VAL A 166 -8.88 2.01 -3.10
N ASN A 167 -8.39 0.77 -3.03
CA ASN A 167 -8.71 -0.28 -4.00
C ASN A 167 -10.20 -0.66 -4.02
N ILE A 168 -10.99 -0.35 -2.99
CA ILE A 168 -12.45 -0.54 -2.98
C ILE A 168 -13.10 0.30 -4.08
N PHE A 169 -12.66 1.56 -4.28
CA PHE A 169 -13.16 2.41 -5.37
C PHE A 169 -12.82 1.83 -6.75
N LEU A 170 -11.61 1.28 -6.89
CA LEU A 170 -11.18 0.61 -8.11
C LEU A 170 -12.04 -0.63 -8.38
N LEU A 171 -12.32 -1.46 -7.36
CA LEU A 171 -13.18 -2.65 -7.54
C LEU A 171 -14.59 -2.26 -7.95
N ILE A 172 -15.18 -1.22 -7.34
CA ILE A 172 -16.50 -0.72 -7.71
C ILE A 172 -16.51 -0.30 -9.19
N ALA A 173 -15.60 0.59 -9.61
CA ALA A 173 -15.50 1.02 -11.00
C ALA A 173 -15.22 -0.14 -11.97
N GLY A 174 -14.32 -1.04 -11.58
CA GLY A 174 -14.02 -2.26 -12.32
C GLY A 174 -15.24 -3.15 -12.50
N THR A 175 -16.12 -3.25 -11.49
CA THR A 175 -17.37 -4.04 -11.54
C THR A 175 -18.38 -3.44 -12.51
N TYR A 176 -18.55 -2.11 -12.50
CA TYR A 176 -19.41 -1.41 -13.46
C TYR A 176 -18.93 -1.54 -14.91
N THR A 177 -17.63 -1.78 -15.10
CA THR A 177 -17.01 -1.77 -16.43
C THR A 177 -17.58 -2.82 -17.38
N PRO A 178 -17.54 -4.14 -17.08
CA PRO A 178 -18.14 -5.15 -17.95
C PRO A 178 -19.66 -5.25 -17.80
N VAL A 179 -20.24 -5.03 -16.61
CA VAL A 179 -21.70 -5.20 -16.41
C VAL A 179 -22.50 -4.18 -17.24
N SER A 180 -22.00 -2.96 -17.40
CA SER A 180 -22.66 -1.90 -18.17
C SER A 180 -22.78 -2.19 -19.67
N PHE A 181 -22.08 -3.20 -20.20
CA PHE A 181 -22.30 -3.68 -21.58
C PHE A 181 -23.65 -4.38 -21.77
N ALA A 182 -24.37 -4.71 -20.69
CA ALA A 182 -25.76 -5.10 -20.81
C ALA A 182 -26.68 -3.96 -21.26
N LEU A 183 -26.21 -2.71 -21.23
CA LEU A 183 -27.02 -1.52 -21.53
C LEU A 183 -26.60 -0.88 -22.85
N GLU A 184 -27.51 -0.07 -23.39
CA GLU A 184 -27.26 0.78 -24.56
C GLU A 184 -26.03 1.68 -24.37
N PRO A 185 -25.29 2.02 -25.46
CA PRO A 185 -24.05 2.77 -25.38
C PRO A 185 -24.14 4.08 -24.59
N PHE A 186 -25.26 4.81 -24.66
CA PHE A 186 -25.48 6.02 -23.89
C PHE A 186 -25.38 5.75 -22.37
N TRP A 187 -26.19 4.82 -21.87
CA TRP A 187 -26.24 4.47 -20.44
C TRP A 187 -24.93 3.86 -19.98
N ARG A 188 -24.33 2.99 -20.80
CA ARG A 188 -23.00 2.43 -20.54
C ARG A 188 -21.97 3.54 -20.33
N ASN A 189 -21.84 4.44 -21.31
CA ASN A 189 -20.83 5.49 -21.27
C ASN A 189 -21.07 6.47 -20.12
N LEU A 190 -22.34 6.77 -19.79
CA LEU A 190 -22.70 7.59 -18.63
C LEU A 190 -22.23 6.93 -17.32
N ILE A 191 -22.55 5.66 -17.10
CA ILE A 191 -22.12 4.91 -15.90
C ILE A 191 -20.60 4.88 -15.81
N LEU A 192 -19.91 4.55 -16.91
CA LEU A 192 -18.44 4.48 -16.95
C LEU A 192 -17.80 5.83 -16.66
N GLY A 193 -18.27 6.89 -17.31
CA GLY A 193 -17.77 8.25 -17.09
C GLY A 193 -17.95 8.68 -15.64
N SER A 194 -19.16 8.55 -15.10
CA SER A 194 -19.47 8.94 -13.72
C SER A 194 -18.64 8.14 -12.71
N ILE A 195 -18.59 6.81 -12.83
CA ILE A 195 -17.93 5.97 -11.84
C ILE A 195 -16.40 6.15 -11.88
N TRP A 196 -15.79 6.21 -13.07
CA TRP A 196 -14.34 6.38 -13.15
C TRP A 196 -13.90 7.80 -12.76
N SER A 197 -14.69 8.83 -13.07
CA SER A 197 -14.44 10.19 -12.58
C SER A 197 -14.50 10.27 -11.06
N CYS A 198 -15.52 9.70 -10.43
CA CYS A 198 -15.64 9.67 -8.98
C CYS A 198 -14.52 8.84 -8.33
N THR A 199 -14.15 7.70 -8.90
CA THR A 199 -12.99 6.90 -8.45
C THR A 199 -11.71 7.72 -8.53
N LEU A 200 -11.46 8.42 -9.63
CA LEU A 200 -10.29 9.28 -9.77
C LEU A 200 -10.26 10.39 -8.72
N VAL A 201 -11.38 11.07 -8.48
CA VAL A 201 -11.51 12.08 -7.42
C VAL A 201 -11.22 11.48 -6.05
N ALA A 202 -11.78 10.31 -5.74
CA ALA A 202 -11.54 9.63 -4.47
C ALA A 202 -10.06 9.24 -4.29
N LEU A 203 -9.41 8.76 -5.35
CA LEU A 203 -7.97 8.49 -5.39
C LEU A 203 -7.17 9.76 -5.09
N LEU A 204 -7.48 10.87 -5.75
CA LEU A 204 -6.80 12.15 -5.55
C LEU A 204 -6.98 12.68 -4.13
N ILE A 205 -8.20 12.66 -3.60
CA ILE A 205 -8.48 13.05 -2.21
C ILE A 205 -7.67 12.19 -1.25
N HIS A 206 -7.57 10.89 -1.48
CA HIS A 206 -6.83 9.99 -0.60
C HIS A 206 -5.30 10.20 -0.69
N VAL A 207 -4.79 10.64 -1.84
CA VAL A 207 -3.37 11.01 -2.01
C VAL A 207 -3.05 12.35 -1.34
N VAL A 208 -3.95 13.33 -1.44
CA VAL A 208 -3.75 14.70 -0.89
C VAL A 208 -4.08 14.77 0.61
N TRP A 209 -5.19 14.16 1.05
CA TRP A 209 -5.69 14.24 2.41
C TRP A 209 -5.31 13.00 3.24
N ILE A 210 -4.03 12.92 3.54
CA ILE A 210 -3.37 11.81 4.26
C ILE A 210 -4.00 11.53 5.64
N SER A 211 -4.60 12.54 6.27
CA SER A 211 -5.14 12.49 7.65
C SER A 211 -6.66 12.32 7.75
N ALA A 212 -7.36 12.08 6.63
CA ALA A 212 -8.82 12.03 6.66
C ALA A 212 -9.35 10.88 7.56
N PRO A 213 -10.45 11.10 8.29
CA PRO A 213 -10.95 10.12 9.24
C PRO A 213 -11.55 8.90 8.53
N ARG A 214 -11.39 7.71 9.12
CA ARG A 214 -11.78 6.44 8.48
C ARG A 214 -13.27 6.35 8.15
N TRP A 215 -14.12 6.94 8.98
CA TRP A 215 -15.58 6.91 8.79
C TRP A 215 -16.00 7.64 7.51
N LEU A 216 -15.26 8.67 7.10
CA LEU A 216 -15.54 9.41 5.88
C LEU A 216 -15.46 8.48 4.67
N TYR A 217 -14.39 7.69 4.58
CA TYR A 217 -14.21 6.71 3.51
C TYR A 217 -15.33 5.66 3.50
N THR A 218 -15.73 5.15 4.67
CA THR A 218 -16.85 4.19 4.77
C THR A 218 -18.16 4.75 4.21
N ILE A 219 -18.50 5.99 4.54
CA ILE A 219 -19.71 6.64 4.02
C ILE A 219 -19.62 6.82 2.50
N VAL A 220 -18.47 7.30 2.02
CA VAL A 220 -18.26 7.50 0.57
C VAL A 220 -18.36 6.15 -0.16
N TYR A 221 -17.82 5.05 0.37
CA TYR A 221 -17.99 3.72 -0.24
C TYR A 221 -19.45 3.28 -0.32
N ILE A 222 -20.23 3.52 0.73
CA ILE A 222 -21.66 3.12 0.75
C ILE A 222 -22.44 3.92 -0.28
N ILE A 223 -22.29 5.26 -0.31
CA ILE A 223 -22.95 6.12 -1.30
C ILE A 223 -22.55 5.68 -2.71
N PHE A 224 -21.27 5.40 -2.91
CA PHE A 224 -20.74 5.02 -4.21
C PHE A 224 -21.22 3.64 -4.66
N GLY A 225 -21.24 2.66 -3.76
CA GLY A 225 -21.79 1.33 -4.03
C GLY A 225 -23.29 1.34 -4.30
N VAL A 226 -24.06 2.09 -3.49
CA VAL A 226 -25.52 2.22 -3.64
C VAL A 226 -25.91 3.04 -4.86
N SER A 227 -25.03 3.86 -5.43
CA SER A 227 -25.31 4.61 -6.67
C SER A 227 -25.78 3.71 -7.82
N GLY A 228 -25.40 2.43 -7.83
CA GLY A 228 -25.90 1.42 -8.77
C GLY A 228 -27.40 1.17 -8.70
N ALA A 229 -28.02 1.42 -7.55
CA ALA A 229 -29.46 1.30 -7.36
C ALA A 229 -30.24 2.15 -8.38
N ALA A 230 -29.69 3.31 -8.76
CA ALA A 230 -30.30 4.20 -9.75
C ALA A 230 -30.44 3.57 -11.14
N PHE A 231 -29.62 2.56 -11.45
CA PHE A 231 -29.58 1.91 -12.77
C PHE A 231 -30.24 0.52 -12.77
N LEU A 232 -30.71 0.01 -11.62
CA LEU A 232 -31.27 -1.36 -11.55
C LEU A 232 -32.48 -1.55 -12.48
N GLY A 233 -33.30 -0.52 -12.67
CA GLY A 233 -34.42 -0.57 -13.61
C GLY A 233 -33.97 -0.79 -15.05
N LEU A 234 -32.83 -0.22 -15.46
CA LEU A 234 -32.27 -0.42 -16.80
C LEU A 234 -31.74 -1.85 -16.97
N PHE A 235 -31.07 -2.38 -15.95
CA PHE A 235 -30.61 -3.78 -15.97
C PHE A 235 -31.77 -4.76 -15.94
N TRP A 236 -32.86 -4.43 -15.26
CA TRP A 236 -34.05 -5.29 -15.17
C TRP A 236 -34.70 -5.54 -16.53
N ILE A 237 -34.82 -4.49 -17.35
CA ILE A 237 -35.44 -4.56 -18.67
C ILE A 237 -34.45 -4.88 -19.79
N SER A 238 -33.16 -4.93 -19.50
CA SER A 238 -32.13 -5.22 -20.49
C SER A 238 -32.22 -6.67 -20.99
N PRO A 239 -32.12 -6.91 -22.31
CA PRO A 239 -32.12 -8.26 -22.88
C PRO A 239 -30.88 -9.08 -22.47
N HIS A 240 -29.83 -8.42 -22.00
CA HIS A 240 -28.56 -9.07 -21.63
C HIS A 240 -28.35 -9.21 -20.12
N ALA A 241 -29.26 -8.69 -19.29
CA ALA A 241 -29.15 -8.77 -17.83
C ALA A 241 -30.38 -9.44 -17.21
N GLY A 242 -31.52 -8.74 -17.23
CA GLY A 242 -32.77 -9.24 -16.67
C GLY A 242 -32.81 -9.34 -15.14
N PRO A 243 -33.90 -9.92 -14.58
CA PRO A 243 -34.13 -9.97 -13.13
C PRO A 243 -33.06 -10.73 -12.34
N VAL A 244 -32.49 -11.80 -12.92
CA VAL A 244 -31.46 -12.61 -12.25
C VAL A 244 -30.22 -11.78 -11.95
N VAL A 245 -29.73 -11.01 -12.93
CA VAL A 245 -28.58 -10.12 -12.77
C VAL A 245 -28.87 -9.04 -11.74
N VAL A 246 -30.07 -8.45 -11.76
CA VAL A 246 -30.46 -7.44 -10.76
C VAL A 246 -30.45 -8.01 -9.34
N TRP A 247 -31.02 -9.19 -9.12
CA TRP A 247 -31.03 -9.81 -7.78
C TRP A 247 -29.62 -10.17 -7.30
N LEU A 248 -28.73 -10.59 -8.21
CA LEU A 248 -27.33 -10.83 -7.88
C LEU A 248 -26.61 -9.53 -7.47
N ILE A 249 -26.84 -8.42 -8.19
CA ILE A 249 -26.29 -7.10 -7.81
C ILE A 249 -26.82 -6.68 -6.43
N VAL A 250 -28.13 -6.81 -6.19
CA VAL A 250 -28.76 -6.48 -4.91
C VAL A 250 -28.19 -7.35 -3.78
N ALA A 251 -28.15 -8.66 -3.95
CA ALA A 251 -27.58 -9.58 -2.96
C ALA A 251 -26.11 -9.25 -2.67
N GLY A 252 -25.34 -8.96 -3.72
CA GLY A 252 -23.95 -8.56 -3.56
C GLY A 252 -23.79 -7.24 -2.78
N GLY A 253 -24.64 -6.26 -3.08
CA GLY A 253 -24.70 -4.99 -2.34
C GLY A 253 -25.04 -5.19 -0.86
N ILE A 254 -26.02 -6.05 -0.56
CA ILE A 254 -26.37 -6.42 0.83
C ILE A 254 -25.18 -7.05 1.54
N CYS A 255 -24.45 -7.98 0.90
CA CYS A 255 -23.25 -8.58 1.48
C CYS A 255 -22.17 -7.54 1.81
N TYR A 256 -21.90 -6.61 0.89
CA TYR A 256 -20.94 -5.52 1.12
C TYR A 256 -21.36 -4.61 2.29
N ILE A 257 -22.62 -4.20 2.32
CA ILE A 257 -23.16 -3.31 3.37
C ILE A 257 -23.14 -4.02 4.73
N ALA A 258 -23.60 -5.28 4.79
CA ALA A 258 -23.60 -6.06 6.02
C ALA A 258 -22.16 -6.23 6.56
N GLY A 259 -21.20 -6.55 5.69
CA GLY A 259 -19.79 -6.59 6.06
C GLY A 259 -19.29 -5.24 6.60
N ALA A 260 -19.60 -4.14 5.91
CA ALA A 260 -19.18 -2.80 6.31
C ALA A 260 -19.78 -2.37 7.66
N ILE A 261 -21.04 -2.73 7.92
CA ILE A 261 -21.69 -2.51 9.21
C ILE A 261 -20.95 -3.27 10.32
N VAL A 262 -20.65 -4.56 10.13
CA VAL A 262 -19.90 -5.36 11.11
C VAL A 262 -18.51 -4.77 11.35
N TYR A 263 -17.83 -4.32 10.29
CA TYR A 263 -16.54 -3.64 10.41
C TYR A 263 -16.61 -2.34 11.23
N GLY A 264 -17.62 -1.51 10.95
CA GLY A 264 -17.85 -0.23 11.62
C GLY A 264 -18.21 -0.41 13.10
N LEU A 265 -19.13 -1.33 13.39
CA LEU A 265 -19.57 -1.64 14.76
C LEU A 265 -18.54 -2.45 15.55
N ARG A 266 -17.57 -3.08 14.87
CA ARG A 266 -16.61 -4.04 15.43
C ARG A 266 -17.29 -5.18 16.18
N LYS A 267 -18.52 -5.52 15.77
CA LYS A 267 -19.35 -6.58 16.33
C LYS A 267 -20.20 -7.22 15.22
N PRO A 268 -20.46 -8.55 15.27
CA PRO A 268 -19.99 -9.48 16.29
C PRO A 268 -18.48 -9.82 16.15
N ASP A 269 -17.88 -10.29 17.23
CA ASP A 269 -16.47 -10.72 17.28
C ASP A 269 -16.41 -12.15 17.83
N PRO A 270 -16.78 -13.16 17.02
CA PRO A 270 -17.17 -14.48 17.52
C PRO A 270 -15.98 -15.25 18.12
N TRP A 271 -14.80 -15.17 17.48
CA TRP A 271 -13.58 -15.79 17.99
C TRP A 271 -12.39 -14.84 17.81
N PRO A 272 -12.18 -13.86 18.71
CA PRO A 272 -11.22 -12.76 18.51
C PRO A 272 -9.77 -13.18 18.22
N LYS A 273 -9.38 -14.40 18.62
CA LYS A 273 -8.04 -14.97 18.34
C LYS A 273 -7.92 -15.63 16.97
N VAL A 274 -9.03 -16.04 16.36
CA VAL A 274 -9.06 -16.85 15.13
C VAL A 274 -9.80 -16.14 14.01
N PHE A 275 -11.06 -15.75 14.26
CA PHE A 275 -11.99 -15.20 13.31
C PHE A 275 -12.87 -14.16 14.02
N GLY A 276 -12.60 -12.88 13.75
CA GLY A 276 -13.28 -11.75 14.39
C GLY A 276 -14.11 -10.92 13.42
N PHE A 277 -14.51 -9.73 13.86
CA PHE A 277 -15.34 -8.81 13.07
C PHE A 277 -14.71 -8.43 11.71
N HIS A 278 -13.38 -8.38 11.63
CA HIS A 278 -12.65 -8.04 10.40
C HIS A 278 -12.71 -9.19 9.39
N GLU A 279 -12.67 -10.43 9.88
CA GLU A 279 -12.82 -11.62 9.03
C GLU A 279 -14.26 -11.75 8.52
N ILE A 280 -15.27 -11.38 9.31
CA ILE A 280 -16.66 -11.27 8.83
C ILE A 280 -16.78 -10.22 7.72
N PHE A 281 -16.12 -9.07 7.88
CA PHE A 281 -16.05 -8.07 6.82
C PHE A 281 -15.44 -8.64 5.53
N HIS A 282 -14.32 -9.37 5.62
CA HIS A 282 -13.72 -10.04 4.47
C HIS A 282 -14.62 -11.13 3.85
N CYS A 283 -15.43 -11.83 4.65
CA CYS A 283 -16.43 -12.74 4.12
C CYS A 283 -17.50 -11.99 3.33
N GLY A 284 -18.00 -10.86 3.86
CA GLY A 284 -18.97 -10.01 3.18
C GLY A 284 -18.45 -9.45 1.86
N THR A 285 -17.18 -9.02 1.81
CA THR A 285 -16.55 -8.54 0.57
C THR A 285 -16.39 -9.64 -0.47
N VAL A 286 -15.96 -10.84 -0.09
CA VAL A 286 -15.83 -11.98 -1.02
C VAL A 286 -17.20 -12.48 -1.49
N ALA A 287 -18.19 -12.56 -0.61
CA ALA A 287 -19.56 -12.94 -0.99
C ALA A 287 -20.18 -11.89 -1.93
N GLY A 288 -20.02 -10.61 -1.60
CA GLY A 288 -20.46 -9.50 -2.44
C GLY A 288 -19.83 -9.55 -3.83
N TYR A 289 -18.51 -9.76 -3.88
CA TYR A 289 -17.77 -9.94 -5.12
C TYR A 289 -18.25 -11.15 -5.93
N ALA A 290 -18.47 -12.30 -5.28
CA ALA A 290 -18.94 -13.50 -5.95
C ALA A 290 -20.30 -13.29 -6.63
N CYS A 291 -21.24 -12.61 -5.96
CA CYS A 291 -22.52 -12.25 -6.57
C CYS A 291 -22.34 -11.37 -7.83
N HIS A 292 -21.49 -10.34 -7.75
CA HIS A 292 -21.23 -9.46 -8.89
C HIS A 292 -20.46 -10.15 -10.02
N MET A 293 -19.51 -11.02 -9.68
CA MET A 293 -18.79 -11.87 -10.65
C MET A 293 -19.78 -12.73 -11.43
N VAL A 294 -20.68 -13.44 -10.73
CA VAL A 294 -21.70 -14.28 -11.37
C VAL A 294 -22.67 -13.44 -12.22
N ALA A 295 -23.08 -12.27 -11.74
CA ALA A 295 -23.89 -11.33 -12.51
C ALA A 295 -23.20 -10.93 -13.82
N ILE A 296 -21.90 -10.62 -13.77
CA ILE A 296 -21.11 -10.30 -14.96
C ILE A 296 -21.03 -11.52 -15.89
N TYR A 297 -20.82 -12.74 -15.39
CA TYR A 297 -20.87 -13.94 -16.23
C TYR A 297 -22.18 -14.09 -16.98
N PHE A 298 -23.32 -13.88 -16.33
CA PHE A 298 -24.63 -13.91 -17.00
C PHE A 298 -24.69 -12.89 -18.14
N VAL A 299 -24.23 -11.66 -17.90
CA VAL A 299 -24.16 -10.62 -18.93
C VAL A 299 -23.26 -11.02 -20.10
N ILE A 300 -22.03 -11.46 -19.82
CA ILE A 300 -21.05 -11.80 -20.86
C ILE A 300 -21.53 -12.99 -21.69
N VAL A 301 -22.05 -14.04 -21.05
CA VAL A 301 -22.57 -15.23 -21.74
C VAL A 301 -23.80 -14.88 -22.57
N SER A 302 -24.72 -14.04 -22.05
CA SER A 302 -25.87 -13.59 -22.81
C SER A 302 -25.46 -12.82 -24.07
N ILE A 303 -24.50 -11.90 -23.95
CA ILE A 303 -23.97 -11.16 -25.10
C ILE A 303 -23.28 -12.09 -26.10
N MET A 304 -22.50 -13.07 -25.61
CA MET A 304 -21.82 -14.06 -26.45
C MET A 304 -22.80 -14.91 -27.26
N LEU A 305 -23.92 -15.33 -26.65
CA LEU A 305 -24.95 -16.15 -27.31
C LEU A 305 -25.85 -15.36 -28.27
N ALA A 306 -25.85 -14.03 -28.18
CA ALA A 306 -26.64 -13.15 -29.03
C ALA A 306 -25.92 -12.75 -30.34
N GLN A 307 -24.66 -13.17 -30.53
CA GLN A 307 -23.90 -13.00 -31.77
C GLN A 307 -24.09 -14.18 -32.70
#